data_AF-A0A015L606-F1
#
_entry.id   AF-A0A015L606-F1
#
_cell.length_a   1.000
_cell.length_b   1.000
_cell.length_c   1.000
_cell.angle_alpha   90.00
_cell.angle_beta   90.00
_cell.angle_gamma   90.00
#
_symmetry.space_group_name_H-M   'P 1'
#
loop_
_entity.id
_entity.type
_entity.pdbx_description
1 polymer ?
#
loop_
_entity_poly.entity_id
_entity_poly.type
_entity_poly.pdbx_seq_one_letter_code
_entity_poly.pdbx_strand_id
1 'polypeptide(L)'
;MKNQFNELTRTKIIAEMNRIKISFGFWQEQGTQNQSYTSLMEGDKEIVLKNFNFGVVFNEEHAFLINRLWRDFYQLYINMKSNKTNPSQFANQTKEWLDLFLTPSQGEPNTINFKMGYIVQKM
;
A
#
# COMPACT_ATOMS: atom_id res chain seq x y z
N MET A 1 8.72 -23.71 3.86
CA MET A 1 8.51 -22.49 4.70
C MET A 1 8.20 -21.22 3.88
N LYS A 2 9.01 -20.82 2.88
CA LYS A 2 8.73 -19.60 2.08
C LYS A 2 7.37 -19.61 1.35
N ASN A 3 6.94 -20.75 0.81
CA ASN A 3 5.64 -20.84 0.12
C ASN A 3 4.44 -20.68 1.07
N GLN A 4 4.48 -21.22 2.29
CA GLN A 4 3.37 -21.14 3.25
C GLN A 4 3.11 -19.70 3.75
N PHE A 5 4.17 -18.93 4.02
CA PHE A 5 4.03 -17.53 4.42
C PHE A 5 3.41 -16.68 3.29
N ASN A 6 3.81 -16.97 2.05
CA ASN A 6 3.27 -16.28 0.88
C ASN A 6 1.80 -16.66 0.64
N GLU A 7 1.43 -17.94 0.76
CA GLU A 7 0.02 -18.37 0.68
C GLU A 7 -0.85 -17.72 1.75
N LEU A 8 -0.43 -17.73 3.02
CA LEU A 8 -1.20 -17.10 4.11
C LEU A 8 -1.43 -15.61 3.85
N THR A 9 -0.38 -14.91 3.38
CA THR A 9 -0.48 -13.48 3.06
C THR A 9 -1.46 -13.25 1.90
N ARG A 10 -1.41 -14.08 0.85
CA ARG A 10 -2.36 -13.98 -0.27
C ARG A 10 -3.79 -14.27 0.15
N THR A 11 -4.03 -15.25 1.02
CA THR A 11 -5.36 -15.52 1.57
C THR A 11 -5.92 -14.32 2.32
N LYS A 12 -5.09 -13.66 3.14
CA LYS A 12 -5.50 -12.44 3.85
C LYS A 12 -5.81 -11.28 2.91
N ILE A 13 -5.01 -11.09 1.85
CA ILE A 13 -5.27 -10.08 0.81
C ILE A 13 -6.60 -10.38 0.11
N ILE A 14 -6.84 -11.62 -0.33
CA ILE A 14 -8.09 -12.00 -0.99
C ILE A 14 -9.29 -11.76 -0.07
N ALA A 15 -9.21 -12.16 1.20
CA ALA A 15 -10.29 -11.95 2.16
C ALA A 15 -10.60 -10.46 2.36
N GLU A 16 -9.57 -9.62 2.43
CA GLU A 16 -9.72 -8.17 2.58
C GLU A 16 -10.26 -7.50 1.30
N MET A 17 -9.82 -7.94 0.12
CA MET A 17 -10.39 -7.50 -1.16
C MET A 17 -11.88 -7.83 -1.27
N ASN A 18 -12.26 -9.06 -0.87
CA ASN A 18 -13.66 -9.48 -0.83
C ASN A 18 -14.49 -8.65 0.17
N ARG A 19 -13.93 -8.30 1.33
CA ARG A 19 -14.58 -7.43 2.33
C ARG A 19 -14.95 -6.07 1.74
N ILE A 20 -14.09 -5.51 0.88
CA ILE A 20 -14.32 -4.24 0.18
C ILE A 20 -15.03 -4.42 -1.18
N LYS A 21 -15.58 -5.61 -1.44
CA LYS A 21 -16.37 -5.97 -2.64
C LYS A 21 -15.60 -5.91 -3.95
N ILE A 22 -14.29 -6.19 -3.92
CA ILE A 22 -13.44 -6.28 -5.10
C ILE A 22 -13.15 -7.74 -5.40
N SER A 23 -13.48 -8.18 -6.63
CA SER A 23 -13.10 -9.51 -7.11
C SER A 23 -11.61 -9.51 -7.44
N PHE A 24 -10.83 -10.28 -6.68
CA PHE A 24 -9.38 -10.32 -6.81
C PHE A 24 -8.84 -11.72 -6.53
N GLY A 25 -7.87 -12.16 -7.33
CA GLY A 25 -7.23 -13.46 -7.17
C GLY A 25 -5.78 -13.46 -7.62
N PHE A 26 -5.07 -14.51 -7.20
CA PHE A 26 -3.71 -14.81 -7.64
C PHE A 26 -3.71 -16.17 -8.36
N TRP A 27 -2.86 -16.33 -9.36
CA TRP A 27 -2.65 -17.60 -10.05
C TRP A 27 -1.19 -17.73 -10.49
N GLN A 28 -0.76 -18.96 -10.77
CA GLN A 28 0.56 -19.22 -11.34
C GLN A 28 0.44 -19.27 -12.87
N GLU A 29 1.36 -18.62 -13.58
CA GLU A 29 1.40 -18.71 -15.03
C GLU A 29 1.92 -20.06 -15.50
N GLN A 30 1.34 -20.60 -16.57
CA GLN A 30 1.75 -21.88 -17.11
C GLN A 30 3.20 -21.80 -17.62
N GLY A 31 4.03 -22.76 -17.21
CA GLY A 31 5.42 -22.85 -17.65
C GLY A 31 6.40 -21.91 -16.95
N THR A 32 5.96 -21.11 -15.96
CA THR A 32 6.86 -20.26 -15.15
C THR A 32 6.62 -20.46 -13.65
N GLN A 33 7.60 -20.02 -12.84
CA GLN A 33 7.38 -19.84 -11.40
C GLN A 33 6.75 -18.48 -11.07
N ASN A 34 6.36 -17.71 -12.08
CA ASN A 34 5.80 -16.38 -11.90
C ASN A 34 4.35 -16.46 -11.43
N GLN A 35 4.01 -15.54 -10.54
CA GLN A 35 2.66 -15.38 -10.03
C GLN A 35 2.04 -14.14 -10.64
N SER A 36 0.82 -14.31 -11.12
CA SER A 36 -0.01 -13.27 -11.69
C SER A 36 -1.22 -13.03 -10.81
N TYR A 37 -1.85 -11.88 -11.01
CA TYR A 37 -2.94 -11.39 -10.18
C TYR A 37 -3.96 -10.61 -11.00
N THR A 38 -5.17 -10.49 -10.49
CA THR A 38 -6.24 -9.73 -11.14
C THR A 38 -5.84 -8.27 -11.28
N SER A 39 -5.84 -7.74 -12.51
CA SER A 39 -5.64 -6.31 -12.74
C SER A 39 -6.83 -5.54 -12.18
N LEU A 40 -6.54 -4.51 -11.38
CA LEU A 40 -7.58 -3.62 -10.85
C LEU A 40 -7.95 -2.57 -11.91
N MET A 41 -9.25 -2.38 -12.14
CA MET A 41 -9.76 -1.29 -12.98
C MET A 41 -9.75 0.04 -12.21
N GLU A 42 -9.89 1.19 -12.87
CA GLU A 42 -9.78 2.51 -12.23
C GLU A 42 -10.66 2.65 -10.98
N GLY A 43 -11.95 2.27 -11.08
CA GLY A 43 -12.87 2.29 -9.93
C GLY A 43 -12.45 1.36 -8.79
N ASP A 44 -11.97 0.15 -9.13
CA ASP A 44 -11.48 -0.80 -8.14
C ASP A 44 -10.23 -0.28 -7.43
N LYS A 45 -9.30 0.35 -8.17
CA LYS A 45 -8.11 0.98 -7.60
C LYS A 45 -8.49 2.04 -6.56
N GLU A 46 -9.49 2.87 -6.84
CA GLU A 46 -9.95 3.88 -5.89
C GLU A 46 -10.57 3.23 -4.63
N ILE A 47 -11.38 2.20 -4.79
CA ILE A 47 -11.98 1.46 -3.66
C ILE A 47 -10.90 0.85 -2.78
N VAL A 48 -9.88 0.21 -3.37
CA VAL A 48 -8.75 -0.37 -2.65
C VAL A 48 -7.95 0.72 -1.93
N LEU A 49 -7.63 1.81 -2.64
CA LEU A 49 -6.88 2.94 -2.10
C LEU A 49 -7.57 3.57 -0.88
N LYS A 50 -8.90 3.61 -0.87
CA LYS A 50 -9.71 4.18 0.22
C LYS A 50 -9.97 3.22 1.37
N ASN A 51 -10.20 1.94 1.08
CA ASN A 51 -10.86 1.04 2.04
C ASN A 51 -10.04 -0.17 2.47
N PHE A 52 -8.95 -0.52 1.78
CA PHE A 52 -8.15 -1.69 2.14
C PHE A 52 -7.48 -1.50 3.51
N ASN A 53 -7.64 -2.47 4.41
CA ASN A 53 -7.03 -2.47 5.73
C ASN A 53 -5.65 -3.14 5.72
N PHE A 54 -4.59 -2.33 5.80
CA PHE A 54 -3.21 -2.84 5.83
C PHE A 54 -2.85 -3.65 7.09
N GLY A 55 -3.62 -3.52 8.18
CA GLY A 55 -3.40 -4.29 9.41
C GLY A 55 -3.61 -5.80 9.25
N VAL A 56 -4.24 -6.25 8.16
CA VAL A 56 -4.36 -7.69 7.87
C VAL A 56 -3.03 -8.28 7.38
N VAL A 57 -2.18 -7.47 6.73
CA VAL A 57 -0.91 -7.92 6.12
C VAL A 57 0.30 -7.56 6.97
N PHE A 58 0.30 -6.37 7.55
CA PHE A 58 1.45 -5.81 8.25
C PHE A 58 1.25 -5.83 9.78
N ASN A 59 2.35 -5.72 10.53
CA ASN A 59 2.27 -5.43 11.95
C ASN A 59 1.70 -4.01 12.17
N GLU A 60 1.30 -3.70 13.42
CA GLU A 60 0.57 -2.47 13.74
C GLU A 60 1.32 -1.20 13.33
N GLU A 61 2.62 -1.11 13.62
CA GLU A 61 3.45 0.05 13.28
C GLU A 61 3.52 0.26 11.76
N HIS A 62 3.89 -0.77 10.99
CA HIS A 62 3.97 -0.66 9.54
C HIS A 62 2.60 -0.44 8.89
N ALA A 63 1.54 -1.06 9.42
CA ALA A 63 0.19 -0.85 8.93
C ALA A 63 -0.23 0.61 9.13
N PHE A 64 0.07 1.22 10.27
CA PHE A 64 -0.20 2.63 10.52
C PHE A 64 0.51 3.54 9.51
N LEU A 65 1.80 3.28 9.25
CA LEU A 65 2.61 4.04 8.29
C LEU A 65 2.05 3.92 6.87
N ILE A 66 1.84 2.70 6.36
CA ILE A 66 1.31 2.49 5.00
C ILE A 66 -0.10 3.05 4.84
N ASN A 67 -0.96 2.90 5.86
CA ASN A 67 -2.29 3.52 5.86
C ASN A 67 -2.19 5.03 5.69
N ARG A 68 -1.35 5.72 6.48
CA ARG A 68 -1.16 7.16 6.35
C ARG A 68 -0.73 7.54 4.94
N LEU A 69 0.31 6.88 4.41
CA LEU A 69 0.81 7.16 3.07
C LEU A 69 -0.27 7.03 1.98
N TRP A 70 -1.08 5.97 2.05
CA TRP A 70 -2.13 5.70 1.07
C TRP A 70 -3.33 6.66 1.20
N ARG A 71 -3.74 7.00 2.44
CA ARG A 71 -4.86 7.92 2.67
C ARG A 71 -4.49 9.36 2.34
N ASP A 72 -3.27 9.77 2.65
CA ASP A 72 -2.75 11.09 2.26
C ASP A 72 -2.65 11.21 0.73
N PHE A 73 -2.18 10.16 0.04
CA PHE A 73 -2.19 10.11 -1.43
C PHE A 73 -3.61 10.20 -2.00
N TYR A 74 -4.58 9.47 -1.42
CA TYR A 74 -5.97 9.54 -1.85
C TYR A 74 -6.55 10.95 -1.71
N GLN A 75 -6.24 11.64 -0.61
CA GLN A 75 -6.68 13.01 -0.40
C GLN A 75 -6.08 13.96 -1.45
N LEU A 76 -4.80 13.80 -1.80
CA LEU A 76 -4.17 14.55 -2.89
C LEU A 76 -4.86 14.27 -4.23
N TYR A 77 -5.18 13.02 -4.53
CA TYR A 77 -5.91 12.65 -5.75
C TYR A 77 -7.29 13.33 -5.83
N ILE A 78 -8.06 13.34 -4.73
CA ILE A 78 -9.34 14.06 -4.65
C ILE A 78 -9.13 15.56 -4.86
N ASN A 79 -8.14 16.14 -4.17
CA ASN A 79 -7.84 17.57 -4.25
C ASN A 79 -7.44 17.98 -5.66
N MET A 80 -6.65 17.16 -6.37
CA MET A 80 -6.25 17.42 -7.75
C MET A 80 -7.44 17.47 -8.72
N LYS A 81 -8.49 16.68 -8.46
CA LYS A 81 -9.72 16.66 -9.28
C LYS A 81 -10.71 17.79 -8.93
N SER A 82 -10.55 18.42 -7.78
CA SER A 82 -11.48 19.45 -7.29
C SER A 82 -11.08 20.85 -7.75
N ASN A 83 -12.04 21.57 -8.34
CA ASN A 83 -11.86 22.99 -8.72
C ASN A 83 -11.84 23.95 -7.52
N LYS A 84 -12.14 23.46 -6.30
CA LYS A 84 -12.15 24.25 -5.05
C LYS A 84 -10.83 24.16 -4.28
N THR A 85 -9.89 23.36 -4.75
CA THR A 85 -8.63 23.12 -4.04
C THR A 85 -7.78 24.38 -4.04
N ASN A 86 -7.31 24.79 -2.86
CA ASN A 86 -6.35 25.86 -2.74
C ASN A 86 -4.97 25.38 -3.25
N PRO A 87 -4.37 26.03 -4.27
CA PRO A 87 -3.10 25.58 -4.85
C PRO A 87 -1.93 25.57 -3.87
N SER A 88 -1.88 26.54 -2.95
CA SER A 88 -0.79 26.63 -1.95
C SER A 88 -0.91 25.52 -0.91
N GLN A 89 -2.14 25.24 -0.45
CA GLN A 89 -2.40 24.13 0.46
C GLN A 89 -2.07 22.78 -0.20
N PHE A 90 -2.49 22.59 -1.45
CA PHE A 90 -2.18 21.37 -2.20
C PHE A 90 -0.68 21.16 -2.37
N ALA A 91 0.08 22.21 -2.71
CA ALA A 91 1.53 22.14 -2.82
C ALA A 91 2.20 21.75 -1.49
N ASN A 92 1.75 22.31 -0.37
CA ASN A 92 2.27 21.97 0.95
C ASN A 92 1.97 20.52 1.33
N GLN A 93 0.71 20.07 1.16
CA GLN A 93 0.33 18.68 1.42
C GLN A 93 1.06 17.68 0.53
N THR A 94 1.34 18.06 -0.73
CA THR A 94 2.11 17.22 -1.66
C THR A 94 3.55 17.07 -1.20
N LYS A 95 4.17 18.15 -0.69
CA LYS A 95 5.51 18.10 -0.11
C LYS A 95 5.54 17.21 1.14
N GLU A 96 4.61 17.41 2.07
CA GLU A 96 4.50 16.57 3.27
C GLU A 96 4.35 15.09 2.92
N TRP A 97 3.48 14.76 1.95
CA TRP A 97 3.32 13.40 1.48
C TRP A 97 4.60 12.85 0.84
N LEU A 98 5.30 13.65 0.03
CA LEU A 98 6.56 13.25 -0.60
C LEU A 98 7.66 13.01 0.45
N ASP A 99 7.77 13.85 1.47
CA ASP A 99 8.72 13.69 2.56
C ASP A 99 8.44 12.41 3.36
N LEU A 100 7.15 12.09 3.60
CA LEU A 100 6.74 10.82 4.20
C LEU A 100 7.13 9.62 3.30
N PHE A 101 6.84 9.70 2.00
CA PHE A 101 7.16 8.66 1.03
C PHE A 101 8.67 8.39 0.95
N LEU A 102 9.49 9.44 1.02
CA LEU A 102 10.95 9.38 0.93
C LEU A 102 11.64 9.10 2.26
N THR A 103 10.90 8.90 3.36
CA THR A 103 11.49 8.65 4.67
C THR A 103 12.34 7.36 4.62
N PRO A 104 13.66 7.44 4.84
CA PRO A 104 14.55 6.30 4.73
C PRO A 104 14.36 5.36 5.93
N SER A 105 14.71 4.09 5.73
CA SER A 105 14.89 3.15 6.84
C SER A 105 16.02 3.63 7.76
N GLN A 106 15.83 3.45 9.06
CA GLN A 106 16.77 3.85 10.11
C GLN A 106 17.28 2.61 10.84
N GLY A 107 18.56 2.60 11.19
CA GLY A 107 19.19 1.48 11.90
C GLY A 107 19.62 0.32 10.99
N GLU A 108 20.27 -0.67 11.59
CA GLU A 108 20.75 -1.85 10.87
C GLU A 108 19.66 -2.92 10.73
N PRO A 109 19.49 -3.52 9.55
CA PRO A 109 18.53 -4.61 9.36
C PRO A 109 18.71 -5.73 10.40
N ASN A 110 17.59 -6.28 10.90
CA ASN A 110 17.54 -7.32 11.93
C ASN A 110 18.04 -6.90 13.33
N THR A 111 18.16 -5.60 13.61
CA THR A 111 18.41 -5.08 14.97
C THR A 111 17.13 -4.53 15.60
N ILE A 112 17.10 -4.45 16.94
CA ILE A 112 15.99 -3.86 17.69
C ILE A 112 15.76 -2.37 17.40
N ASN A 113 16.77 -1.69 16.86
CA ASN A 113 16.73 -0.27 16.51
C ASN A 113 16.33 -0.03 15.05
N PHE A 114 16.07 -1.11 14.29
CA PHE A 114 15.67 -1.00 12.90
C PHE A 114 14.23 -0.47 12.80
N LYS A 115 14.08 0.68 12.13
CA LYS A 115 12.78 1.22 11.72
C LYS A 115 12.74 1.22 10.21
N MET A 116 11.79 0.52 9.61
CA MET A 116 11.62 0.61 8.16
C MET A 116 11.12 2.00 7.78
N GLY A 117 11.66 2.51 6.67
CA GLY A 117 11.00 3.55 5.89
C GLY A 117 9.71 3.02 5.28
N TYR A 118 8.93 3.91 4.66
CA TYR A 118 7.63 3.54 4.08
C TYR A 118 7.77 2.67 2.81
N ILE A 119 8.98 2.61 2.23
CA ILE A 119 9.34 1.71 1.13
C ILE A 119 10.62 0.97 1.50
N VAL A 120 10.67 -0.32 1.18
CA VAL A 120 11.93 -1.06 1.10
C VAL A 120 12.72 -0.48 -0.07
N GLN A 121 13.59 0.49 0.19
CA GLN A 121 14.64 0.86 -0.76
C GLN A 121 15.56 -0.36 -0.90
N LYS A 122 15.27 -1.23 -1.86
CA LYS A 122 16.29 -2.11 -2.40
C LYS A 122 17.27 -1.21 -3.15
N MET A 123 18.39 -0.89 -2.49
CA MET A 123 19.64 -0.59 -3.19
C MET A 123 20.22 -1.89 -3.73
#